data_AF-A0A7J7URD1-F1
#
_entry.id   AF-A0A7J7URD1-F1
#
_cell.length_a   1.000
_cell.length_b   1.000
_cell.length_c   1.000
_cell.angle_alpha   90.00
_cell.angle_beta   90.00
_cell.angle_gamma   90.00
#
_symmetry.space_group_name_H-M   'P 1'
#
loop_
_entity.id
_entity.type
_entity.pdbx_description
1 polymer ?
#
loop_
_entity_poly.entity_id
_entity_poly.type
_entity_poly.pdbx_seq_one_letter_code
_entity_poly.pdbx_strand_id
1 'polypeptide(L)'
;MSEKRLGENTHARRLPDSTKDSPDTGLGICGWILVYVSFFLTIITFPLSIWMCIKIVKEYERAIIFRLGRILQGGAKGPGLFFVLPCTDTFVKVDMRIISFDIPPQEILTKDSVTVSVEIKDVKLPVQLQRAMAAEAEASREARAKVIAAEGEMNASRALKEASIVISESPAALQLRYLQTLTTIAAEKNSTIVFPLPIDMLQGMMRGKQ
;
A
#
# COMPACT_ATOMS: atom_id res chain seq x y z
N MET A 1 64.62 4.46 -18.27
CA MET A 1 64.38 3.64 -19.48
C MET A 1 64.02 2.25 -18.98
N SER A 2 62.76 1.80 -18.85
CA SER A 2 61.44 2.23 -19.32
C SER A 2 60.44 1.72 -18.27
N GLU A 3 59.66 2.56 -17.59
CA GLU A 3 58.28 2.97 -17.90
C GLU A 3 57.36 1.95 -18.62
N LYS A 4 56.18 1.75 -18.00
CA LYS A 4 54.88 1.34 -18.56
C LYS A 4 54.67 -0.14 -18.93
N ARG A 5 53.90 -0.84 -18.08
CA ARG A 5 52.57 -1.42 -18.43
C ARG A 5 51.92 -2.06 -17.19
N LEU A 6 51.36 -1.21 -16.33
CA LEU A 6 50.21 -1.59 -15.52
C LEU A 6 48.98 -1.35 -16.41
N GLY A 7 48.55 -2.40 -17.10
CA GLY A 7 47.41 -2.36 -18.02
C GLY A 7 46.44 -3.48 -17.67
N GLU A 8 45.44 -3.13 -16.86
CA GLU A 8 44.04 -3.44 -17.17
C GLU A 8 43.65 -4.92 -17.36
N ASN A 9 43.80 -5.74 -16.32
CA ASN A 9 42.99 -6.96 -16.17
C ASN A 9 41.67 -6.62 -15.49
N THR A 10 40.87 -5.78 -16.14
CA THR A 10 39.46 -5.61 -15.81
C THR A 10 38.75 -6.82 -16.40
N HIS A 11 38.70 -7.90 -15.63
CA HIS A 11 37.77 -8.99 -15.87
C HIS A 11 36.35 -8.40 -15.88
N ALA A 12 35.89 -8.01 -17.06
CA ALA A 12 34.49 -7.84 -17.36
C ALA A 12 33.85 -9.20 -17.13
N ARG A 13 33.29 -9.40 -15.92
CA ARG A 13 32.21 -10.37 -15.71
C ARG A 13 31.13 -9.98 -16.71
N ARG A 14 31.10 -10.64 -17.86
CA ARG A 14 29.88 -10.70 -18.67
C ARG A 14 28.82 -11.26 -17.74
N LEU A 15 27.87 -10.41 -17.35
CA LEU A 15 26.58 -10.87 -16.88
C LEU A 15 26.08 -11.87 -17.94
N PRO A 16 25.65 -13.08 -17.55
CA PRO A 16 25.07 -14.00 -18.51
C PRO A 16 23.92 -13.27 -19.22
N ASP A 17 24.05 -13.21 -20.55
CA ASP A 17 23.01 -12.74 -21.46
C ASP A 17 21.75 -13.51 -21.09
N SER A 18 20.79 -12.80 -20.49
CA SER A 18 19.51 -13.37 -20.12
C SER A 18 18.90 -13.85 -21.41
N THR A 19 18.82 -15.17 -21.53
CA THR A 19 18.13 -15.92 -22.55
C THR A 19 16.94 -15.13 -23.06
N LYS A 20 16.90 -14.96 -24.38
CA LYS A 20 15.69 -14.66 -25.13
C LYS A 20 14.70 -15.80 -24.89
N ASP A 21 14.05 -15.78 -23.74
CA ASP A 21 12.95 -16.66 -23.45
C ASP A 21 11.68 -15.95 -23.89
N SER A 22 11.00 -16.64 -24.78
CA SER A 22 9.73 -16.34 -25.41
C SER A 22 8.71 -15.71 -24.45
N PRO A 23 7.79 -14.91 -24.99
CA PRO A 23 6.88 -14.13 -24.19
C PRO A 23 5.91 -15.10 -23.46
N ASP A 24 5.53 -14.72 -22.24
CA ASP A 24 4.18 -15.00 -21.71
C ASP A 24 3.89 -16.30 -20.93
N THR A 25 4.85 -16.98 -20.30
CA THR A 25 4.53 -18.16 -19.44
C THR A 25 4.34 -17.86 -17.94
N GLY A 26 4.51 -16.61 -17.51
CA GLY A 26 4.42 -16.21 -16.10
C GLY A 26 3.09 -15.58 -15.67
N LEU A 27 2.35 -14.98 -16.60
CA LEU A 27 0.97 -14.58 -16.38
C LEU A 27 0.14 -15.80 -16.77
N GLY A 28 -0.52 -16.45 -15.80
CA GLY A 28 -1.44 -17.53 -16.12
C GLY A 28 -2.49 -17.07 -17.14
N ILE A 29 -3.17 -18.02 -17.77
CA ILE A 29 -4.23 -17.74 -18.76
C ILE A 29 -5.25 -16.73 -18.22
N CYS A 30 -5.54 -16.79 -16.91
CA CYS A 30 -6.37 -15.82 -16.19
C CYS A 30 -5.83 -14.38 -16.24
N GLY A 31 -4.52 -14.19 -16.09
CA GLY A 31 -3.87 -12.89 -16.18
C GLY A 31 -3.98 -12.28 -17.58
N TRP A 32 -3.81 -13.10 -18.64
CA TRP A 32 -4.02 -12.66 -20.02
C TRP A 32 -5.47 -12.27 -20.28
N ILE A 33 -6.43 -13.07 -19.80
CA ILE A 33 -7.86 -12.75 -19.90
C ILE A 33 -8.16 -11.40 -19.22
N LEU A 34 -7.66 -11.15 -18.02
CA LEU A 34 -7.84 -9.87 -17.32
C LEU A 34 -7.21 -8.69 -18.08
N VAL A 35 -6.01 -8.88 -18.65
CA VAL A 35 -5.36 -7.85 -19.48
C VAL A 35 -6.23 -7.53 -20.70
N TYR A 36 -6.70 -8.53 -21.43
CA TYR A 36 -7.56 -8.32 -22.60
C TYR A 36 -8.90 -7.67 -22.24
N VAL A 37 -9.55 -8.11 -21.16
CA VAL A 37 -10.80 -7.52 -20.67
C VAL A 37 -10.59 -6.05 -20.27
N SER A 38 -9.49 -5.73 -19.56
CA SER A 38 -9.17 -4.35 -19.18
C SER A 38 -8.88 -3.45 -20.38
N PHE A 39 -8.20 -3.98 -21.40
CA PHE A 39 -7.93 -3.27 -22.65
C PHE A 39 -9.21 -3.00 -23.43
N PHE A 40 -10.10 -3.99 -23.53
CA PHE A 40 -11.40 -3.87 -24.17
C PHE A 40 -12.28 -2.81 -23.49
N LEU A 41 -12.31 -2.81 -22.15
CA LEU A 41 -13.06 -1.84 -21.36
C LEU A 41 -12.50 -0.41 -21.52
N THR A 42 -11.18 -0.27 -21.69
CA THR A 42 -10.51 1.00 -21.98
C THR A 42 -10.87 1.55 -23.36
N ILE A 43 -11.02 0.68 -24.37
CA ILE A 43 -11.44 1.04 -25.73
C ILE A 43 -12.91 1.44 -25.78
N ILE A 44 -13.79 0.76 -25.05
CA ILE A 44 -15.22 1.14 -25.00
C ILE A 44 -15.39 2.53 -24.35
N THR A 45 -14.57 2.82 -23.34
CA THR A 45 -14.58 4.11 -22.63
C THR A 45 -13.62 5.15 -23.21
N PHE A 46 -13.13 4.92 -24.43
CA PHE A 46 -12.03 5.65 -25.10
C PHE A 46 -12.05 7.19 -24.98
N PRO A 47 -13.17 7.90 -25.19
CA PRO A 47 -13.15 9.37 -25.11
C PRO A 47 -12.92 9.90 -23.69
N LEU A 48 -13.23 9.10 -22.66
CA LEU A 48 -13.06 9.48 -21.25
C LEU A 48 -11.78 8.87 -20.64
N SER A 49 -11.41 7.66 -21.07
CA SER A 49 -10.28 6.93 -20.50
C SER A 49 -8.92 7.49 -20.94
N ILE A 50 -8.80 7.97 -22.18
CA ILE A 50 -7.51 8.45 -22.72
C ILE A 50 -6.98 9.68 -21.97
N TRP A 51 -7.86 10.56 -21.48
CA TRP A 51 -7.48 11.71 -20.68
C TRP A 51 -6.90 11.30 -19.30
N MET A 52 -7.42 10.21 -18.72
CA MET A 52 -7.01 9.75 -17.39
C MET A 52 -5.77 8.84 -17.41
N CYS A 53 -5.50 8.16 -18.54
CA CYS A 53 -4.40 7.21 -18.68
C CYS A 53 -3.04 7.86 -18.98
N ILE A 54 -3.05 9.10 -19.47
CA ILE A 54 -1.83 9.85 -19.79
C ILE A 54 -1.30 10.49 -18.51
N LYS A 55 -0.19 9.95 -17.96
CA LYS A 55 0.49 10.48 -16.77
C LYS A 55 1.93 10.87 -17.12
N ILE A 56 2.32 12.09 -16.76
CA ILE A 56 3.67 12.62 -16.98
C ILE A 56 4.53 12.35 -15.74
N VAL A 57 5.71 11.75 -15.93
CA VAL A 57 6.72 11.51 -14.88
C VAL A 57 7.88 12.47 -15.11
N LYS A 58 8.31 13.13 -14.02
CA LYS A 58 9.34 14.17 -14.06
C LYS A 58 10.73 13.56 -14.19
N GLU A 59 11.70 14.35 -14.67
CA GLU A 59 13.06 13.89 -15.01
C GLU A 59 13.85 13.25 -13.86
N TYR A 60 13.59 13.70 -12.64
CA TYR A 60 14.23 13.22 -11.41
C TYR A 60 13.46 12.08 -10.71
N GLU A 61 12.31 11.66 -11.24
CA GLU A 61 11.52 10.54 -10.74
C GLU A 61 11.64 9.37 -11.71
N ARG A 62 11.88 8.16 -11.20
CA ARG A 62 11.68 6.92 -11.96
C ARG A 62 10.39 6.25 -11.55
N ALA A 63 9.58 5.84 -12.52
CA ALA A 63 8.34 5.11 -12.27
C ALA A 63 8.56 3.62 -12.46
N ILE A 64 8.19 2.84 -11.45
CA ILE A 64 8.15 1.38 -11.50
C ILE A 64 6.69 0.98 -11.66
N ILE A 65 6.39 0.20 -12.71
CA ILE A 65 5.05 -0.27 -13.02
C ILE A 65 4.94 -1.74 -12.61
N PHE A 66 3.98 -2.03 -11.74
CA PHE A 66 3.63 -3.38 -11.31
C PHE A 66 2.36 -3.79 -12.04
N ARG A 67 2.46 -4.87 -12.83
CA ARG A 67 1.32 -5.48 -13.52
C ARG A 67 0.91 -6.72 -12.75
N LEU A 68 -0.31 -6.73 -12.20
CA LEU A 68 -0.84 -7.85 -11.41
C LEU A 68 0.15 -8.32 -10.31
N GLY A 69 0.80 -7.37 -9.63
CA GLY A 69 1.76 -7.66 -8.56
C GLY A 69 3.15 -8.14 -9.01
N ARG A 70 3.42 -8.25 -10.31
CA ARG A 70 4.75 -8.57 -10.86
C ARG A 70 5.38 -7.33 -11.50
N ILE A 71 6.70 -7.17 -11.33
CA ILE A 71 7.45 -6.14 -12.05
C ILE A 71 7.44 -6.45 -13.54
N LEU A 72 7.17 -5.44 -14.36
CA LEU A 72 7.28 -5.58 -15.81
C LEU A 72 8.77 -5.77 -16.17
N GLN A 73 9.09 -6.72 -17.05
CA GLN A 73 10.48 -7.08 -17.44
C GLN A 73 11.28 -5.90 -18.04
N GLY A 74 10.63 -4.79 -18.41
CA GLY A 74 11.28 -3.55 -18.84
C GLY A 74 11.89 -2.71 -17.71
N GLY A 75 11.77 -3.12 -16.44
CA GLY A 75 12.37 -2.42 -15.30
C GLY A 75 11.75 -1.05 -15.00
N ALA A 76 12.51 -0.20 -14.30
CA ALA A 76 12.11 1.17 -14.03
C ALA A 76 12.08 1.98 -15.33
N LYS A 77 10.90 2.47 -15.72
CA LYS A 77 10.79 3.33 -16.91
C LYS A 77 11.39 4.69 -16.59
N GLY A 78 12.10 5.24 -17.60
CA GLY A 78 12.75 6.55 -17.52
C GLY A 78 11.75 7.70 -17.35
N PRO A 79 12.18 8.96 -17.44
CA PRO A 79 11.27 10.09 -17.40
C PRO A 79 10.54 10.30 -18.74
N GLY A 80 9.33 10.86 -18.71
CA GLY A 80 8.51 11.05 -19.91
C GLY A 80 7.03 10.73 -19.71
N LEU A 81 6.33 10.63 -20.83
CA LEU A 81 4.91 10.28 -20.87
C LEU A 81 4.74 8.76 -20.77
N PHE A 82 3.99 8.29 -19.76
CA PHE A 82 3.68 6.87 -19.62
C PHE A 82 2.19 6.61 -19.62
N PHE A 83 1.81 5.55 -20.31
CA PHE A 83 0.46 5.02 -20.33
C PHE A 83 0.34 3.96 -19.24
N VAL A 84 -0.58 4.17 -18.29
CA VAL A 84 -0.86 3.25 -17.18
C VAL A 84 -2.32 2.81 -17.28
N LEU A 85 -2.56 1.49 -17.35
CA LEU A 85 -3.92 0.96 -17.41
C LEU A 85 -4.60 1.02 -16.03
N PRO A 86 -5.79 1.63 -15.92
CA PRO A 86 -6.43 1.95 -14.64
C PRO A 86 -6.86 0.73 -13.79
N CYS A 87 -6.89 -0.47 -14.36
CA CYS A 87 -7.37 -1.68 -13.66
C CYS A 87 -6.29 -2.72 -13.36
N THR A 88 -5.13 -2.64 -14.02
CA THR A 88 -4.16 -3.75 -14.06
C THR A 88 -2.76 -3.31 -13.65
N ASP A 89 -2.45 -2.02 -13.85
CA ASP A 89 -1.11 -1.48 -13.67
C ASP A 89 -1.10 -0.52 -12.47
N THR A 90 -0.28 -0.82 -11.46
CA THR A 90 0.00 0.07 -10.33
C THR A 90 1.34 0.76 -10.56
N PHE A 91 1.43 2.08 -10.33
CA PHE A 91 2.68 2.83 -10.50
C PHE A 91 3.22 3.31 -9.16
N VAL A 92 4.54 3.16 -8.96
CA VAL A 92 5.26 3.70 -7.80
C VAL A 92 6.36 4.63 -8.30
N LYS A 93 6.40 5.84 -7.78
CA LYS A 93 7.42 6.84 -8.11
C LYS A 93 8.56 6.75 -7.11
N VAL A 94 9.78 6.59 -7.62
CA VAL A 94 11.01 6.52 -6.82
C VAL A 94 11.89 7.71 -7.22
N ASP A 95 12.26 8.52 -6.24
CA ASP A 95 13.22 9.61 -6.44
C ASP A 95 14.61 9.02 -6.66
N MET A 96 15.32 9.50 -7.68
CA MET A 96 16.68 9.06 -7.99
C MET A 96 17.76 9.82 -7.22
N ARG A 97 17.39 10.84 -6.44
CA ARG A 97 18.33 11.67 -5.67
C ARG A 97 18.93 10.90 -4.49
N ILE A 98 20.18 11.22 -4.17
CA ILE A 98 20.85 10.72 -2.97
C ILE A 98 20.14 11.28 -1.72
N ILE A 99 19.81 10.40 -0.78
CA ILE A 99 19.33 10.79 0.55
C ILE A 99 20.52 10.70 1.51
N SER A 100 20.90 11.82 2.13
CA SER A 100 21.90 11.82 3.21
C SER A 100 21.17 11.60 4.53
N PHE A 101 21.63 10.61 5.30
CA PHE A 101 21.21 10.45 6.68
C PHE A 101 22.30 11.04 7.57
N ASP A 102 22.01 12.17 8.21
CA ASP A 102 22.94 12.81 9.11
C ASP A 102 22.96 12.04 10.45
N ILE A 103 24.07 11.38 10.74
CA ILE A 103 24.29 10.70 12.02
C ILE A 103 24.73 11.76 13.03
N PRO A 104 24.07 11.90 14.20
CA PRO A 104 24.45 12.90 15.19
C PRO A 104 25.90 12.66 15.64
N PRO A 105 26.74 13.71 15.73
CA PRO A 105 28.14 13.56 16.10
C PRO A 105 28.24 12.96 17.50
N GLN A 106 28.87 11.80 17.62
CA GLN A 106 29.11 11.14 18.91
C GLN A 106 30.52 11.49 19.39
N GLU A 107 30.61 12.04 20.61
CA GLU A 107 31.90 12.29 21.27
C GLU A 107 32.45 10.97 21.81
N ILE A 108 33.63 10.56 21.33
CA ILE A 108 34.33 9.38 21.83
C ILE A 108 35.56 9.80 22.65
N LEU A 109 35.76 9.16 23.81
CA LEU A 109 36.97 9.32 24.60
C LEU A 109 38.02 8.32 24.09
N THR A 110 39.12 8.83 23.54
CA THR A 110 40.25 7.98 23.13
C THR A 110 41.05 7.50 24.36
N LYS A 111 41.89 6.46 24.18
CA LYS A 111 42.68 5.85 25.27
C LYS A 111 43.65 6.83 25.95
N ASP A 112 44.00 7.92 25.28
CA ASP A 112 44.90 8.96 25.79
C ASP A 112 44.14 10.12 26.45
N SER A 113 42.87 9.91 26.83
CA SER A 113 42.00 10.93 27.46
C SER A 113 41.84 12.21 26.63
N VAL A 114 41.99 12.11 25.31
CA VAL A 114 41.71 13.22 24.37
C VAL A 114 40.30 13.06 23.81
N THR A 115 39.49 14.11 23.94
CA THR A 115 38.15 14.22 23.34
C THR A 115 38.29 14.52 21.86
N VAL A 116 37.94 13.56 21.00
CA VAL A 116 37.91 13.75 19.55
C VAL A 116 36.47 13.59 19.09
N SER A 117 35.91 14.63 18.46
CA SER A 117 34.63 14.55 17.79
C SER A 117 34.81 13.82 16.46
N VAL A 118 34.35 12.57 16.39
CA VAL A 118 34.38 11.78 15.17
C VAL A 118 32.99 11.82 14.54
N GLU A 119 32.88 12.51 13.41
CA GLU A 119 31.68 12.53 12.59
C GLU A 119 31.75 11.35 11.61
N ILE A 120 31.06 10.26 11.94
CA ILE A 120 30.91 9.11 11.03
C ILE A 120 29.78 9.45 10.06
N LYS A 121 30.11 9.75 8.80
CA LYS A 121 29.11 10.12 7.79
C LYS A 121 28.41 8.92 7.15
N ASP A 122 29.14 7.82 6.92
CA ASP A 122 28.58 6.64 6.23
C ASP A 122 29.11 5.33 6.83
N VAL A 123 28.20 4.47 7.30
CA VAL A 123 28.50 3.10 7.74
C VAL A 123 27.99 2.10 6.71
N LYS A 124 28.90 1.36 6.07
CA LYS A 124 28.54 0.31 5.11
C LYS A 124 28.21 -0.98 5.85
N LEU A 125 26.92 -1.29 5.96
CA LEU A 125 26.44 -2.57 6.48
C LEU A 125 26.67 -3.67 5.44
N PRO A 126 27.22 -4.84 5.82
CA PRO A 126 27.29 -5.97 4.92
C PRO A 126 25.88 -6.39 4.50
N VAL A 127 25.70 -6.73 3.22
CA VAL A 127 24.40 -7.01 2.59
C VAL A 127 23.60 -8.09 3.34
N GLN A 128 24.29 -9.04 3.98
CA GLN A 128 23.66 -10.09 4.79
C GLN A 128 22.95 -9.54 6.02
N LEU A 129 23.58 -8.59 6.74
CA LEU A 129 23.02 -7.98 7.94
C LEU A 129 21.86 -7.03 7.58
N GLN A 130 21.98 -6.28 6.49
CA GLN A 130 20.92 -5.39 6.02
C GLN A 130 19.64 -6.19 5.67
N ARG A 131 19.79 -7.37 5.07
CA ARG A 131 18.67 -8.28 4.76
C ARG A 131 18.07 -8.90 6.02
N ALA A 132 18.89 -9.36 6.96
CA ALA A 132 18.41 -9.94 8.22
C ALA A 132 17.63 -8.89 9.05
N MET A 133 18.15 -7.67 9.13
CA MET A 133 17.50 -6.57 9.82
C MET A 133 16.18 -6.15 9.15
N ALA A 134 16.15 -6.12 7.81
CA ALA A 134 14.91 -5.86 7.07
C ALA A 134 13.84 -6.93 7.34
N ALA A 135 14.23 -8.21 7.34
CA ALA A 135 13.32 -9.32 7.61
C ALA A 135 12.78 -9.30 9.06
N GLU A 136 13.63 -9.01 10.05
CA GLU A 136 13.22 -8.86 11.44
C GLU A 136 12.30 -7.64 11.64
N ALA A 137 12.63 -6.52 11.00
CA ALA A 137 11.80 -5.31 11.05
C ALA A 137 10.41 -5.54 10.42
N GLU A 138 10.33 -6.32 9.35
CA GLU A 138 9.06 -6.69 8.72
C GLU A 138 8.25 -7.62 9.64
N ALA A 139 8.86 -8.69 10.16
CA ALA A 139 8.20 -9.62 11.07
C ALA A 139 7.68 -8.94 12.34
N SER A 140 8.49 -8.05 12.95
CA SER A 140 8.09 -7.32 14.14
C SER A 140 6.98 -6.29 13.86
N ARG A 141 6.97 -5.64 12.69
CA ARG A 141 5.88 -4.76 12.27
C ARG A 141 4.58 -5.52 12.08
N GLU A 142 4.62 -6.66 11.39
CA GLU A 142 3.42 -7.50 11.20
C GLU A 142 2.86 -8.02 12.53
N ALA A 143 3.74 -8.50 13.42
CA ALA A 143 3.33 -8.98 14.74
C ALA A 143 2.67 -7.85 15.56
N ARG A 144 3.29 -6.66 15.60
CA ARG A 144 2.73 -5.49 16.30
C ARG A 144 1.41 -5.03 15.68
N ALA A 145 1.30 -5.01 14.36
CA ALA A 145 0.06 -4.63 13.68
C ALA A 145 -1.10 -5.55 14.06
N LYS A 146 -0.87 -6.87 14.16
CA LYS A 146 -1.89 -7.84 14.61
C LYS A 146 -2.32 -7.60 16.05
N VAL A 147 -1.38 -7.30 16.96
CA VAL A 147 -1.71 -6.98 18.35
C VAL A 147 -2.54 -5.70 18.43
N ILE A 148 -2.14 -4.64 17.72
CA ILE A 148 -2.86 -3.37 17.69
C ILE A 148 -4.27 -3.55 17.11
N ALA A 149 -4.42 -4.36 16.06
CA ALA A 149 -5.73 -4.67 15.48
C ALA A 149 -6.62 -5.42 16.49
N ALA A 150 -6.11 -6.47 17.14
CA ALA A 150 -6.84 -7.24 18.13
C ALA A 150 -7.22 -6.38 19.36
N GLU A 151 -6.31 -5.54 19.83
CA GLU A 151 -6.57 -4.61 20.93
C GLU A 151 -7.59 -3.53 20.52
N GLY A 152 -7.49 -3.02 19.29
CA GLY A 152 -8.46 -2.11 18.71
C GLY A 152 -9.87 -2.70 18.64
N GLU A 153 -9.99 -3.97 18.21
CA GLU A 153 -11.27 -4.70 18.19
C GLU A 153 -11.84 -4.91 19.59
N MET A 154 -10.99 -5.26 20.57
CA MET A 154 -11.41 -5.42 21.97
C MET A 154 -11.92 -4.10 22.55
N ASN A 155 -11.21 -3.01 22.31
CA ASN A 155 -11.59 -1.68 22.78
C ASN A 155 -12.89 -1.20 22.12
N ALA A 156 -13.05 -1.43 20.82
CA ALA A 156 -14.30 -1.15 20.12
C ALA A 156 -15.47 -1.97 20.68
N SER A 157 -15.25 -3.27 20.96
CA SER A 157 -16.27 -4.15 21.55
C SER A 157 -16.68 -3.69 22.95
N ARG A 158 -15.72 -3.23 23.77
CA ARG A 158 -16.01 -2.67 25.09
C ARG A 158 -16.85 -1.39 24.99
N ALA A 159 -16.47 -0.47 24.11
CA ALA A 159 -17.23 0.76 23.88
C ALA A 159 -18.66 0.47 23.38
N LEU A 160 -18.82 -0.51 22.49
CA LEU A 160 -20.14 -0.95 22.01
C LEU A 160 -20.98 -1.56 23.14
N LYS A 161 -20.38 -2.35 24.03
CA LYS A 161 -21.05 -2.89 25.21
C LYS A 161 -21.55 -1.78 26.13
N GLU A 162 -20.70 -0.80 26.42
CA GLU A 162 -21.08 0.37 27.23
C GLU A 162 -22.22 1.15 26.58
N ALA A 163 -22.13 1.43 25.28
CA ALA A 163 -23.20 2.07 24.52
C ALA A 163 -24.50 1.24 24.56
N SER A 164 -24.41 -0.09 24.49
CA SER A 164 -25.58 -0.97 24.59
C SER A 164 -26.26 -0.87 25.95
N ILE A 165 -25.50 -0.78 27.04
CA ILE A 165 -26.05 -0.63 28.41
C ILE A 165 -26.78 0.71 28.52
N VAL A 166 -26.13 1.81 28.11
CA VAL A 166 -26.73 3.16 28.16
C VAL A 166 -28.01 3.24 27.33
N ILE A 167 -28.05 2.57 26.18
CA ILE A 167 -29.24 2.53 25.31
C ILE A 167 -30.34 1.67 25.91
N SER A 168 -30.00 0.61 26.64
CA SER A 168 -30.97 -0.20 27.38
C SER A 168 -31.58 0.56 28.56
N GLU A 169 -30.82 1.45 29.20
CA GLU A 169 -31.30 2.28 30.30
C GLU A 169 -32.27 3.38 29.82
N SER A 170 -32.08 3.90 28.61
CA SER A 170 -32.93 4.95 28.04
C SER A 170 -33.58 4.51 26.71
N PRO A 171 -34.86 4.08 26.71
CA PRO A 171 -35.55 3.66 25.49
C PRO A 171 -35.75 4.81 24.48
N ALA A 172 -35.69 6.07 24.92
CA ALA A 172 -35.71 7.24 24.03
C ALA A 172 -34.46 7.33 23.14
N ALA A 173 -33.32 6.78 23.58
CA ALA A 173 -32.08 6.76 22.79
C ALA A 173 -32.20 5.88 21.55
N LEU A 174 -32.96 4.77 21.63
CA LEU A 174 -33.25 3.92 20.47
C LEU A 174 -34.07 4.67 19.41
N GLN A 175 -35.06 5.47 19.83
CA GLN A 175 -35.88 6.26 18.93
C GLN A 175 -35.07 7.36 18.22
N LEU A 176 -34.19 8.05 18.94
CA LEU A 176 -33.30 9.05 18.34
C LEU A 176 -32.32 8.39 17.35
N ARG A 177 -31.72 7.25 17.70
CA ARG A 177 -30.85 6.51 16.79
C ARG A 177 -31.61 5.99 15.57
N TYR A 178 -32.85 5.56 15.74
CA TYR A 178 -33.74 5.18 14.63
C TYR A 178 -33.96 6.35 13.66
N LEU A 179 -34.32 7.53 14.17
CA LEU A 179 -34.47 8.73 13.34
C LEU A 179 -33.16 9.13 12.64
N GLN A 180 -32.03 9.03 13.32
CA GLN A 180 -30.72 9.33 12.74
C GLN A 180 -30.33 8.31 11.65
N THR A 181 -30.67 7.04 11.82
CA THR A 181 -30.45 6.01 10.80
C THR A 181 -31.34 6.28 9.58
N LEU A 182 -32.60 6.68 9.80
CA LEU A 182 -33.52 7.07 8.72
C LEU A 182 -33.04 8.28 7.94
N THR A 183 -32.47 9.31 8.60
CA THR A 183 -31.90 10.47 7.89
C THR A 183 -30.65 10.10 7.10
N THR A 184 -29.84 9.16 7.59
CA THR A 184 -28.63 8.68 6.90
C THR A 184 -29.00 7.86 5.66
N ILE A 185 -29.99 6.95 5.78
CA ILE A 185 -30.52 6.16 4.65
C ILE A 185 -31.20 7.06 3.62
N ALA A 186 -31.96 8.08 4.07
CA ALA A 186 -32.58 9.05 3.18
C ALA A 186 -31.55 9.90 2.40
N ALA A 187 -30.34 10.09 2.96
CA ALA A 187 -29.25 10.80 2.28
C ALA A 187 -28.53 9.92 1.24
N GLU A 188 -28.38 8.62 1.49
CA GLU A 188 -27.79 7.65 0.54
C GLU A 188 -28.78 7.23 -0.56
N LYS A 189 -29.16 8.17 -1.45
CA LYS A 189 -29.78 7.99 -2.80
C LYS A 189 -30.39 6.61 -3.19
N ASN A 190 -31.21 5.99 -2.35
CA ASN A 190 -32.02 4.81 -2.66
C ASN A 190 -33.46 5.09 -2.20
N SER A 191 -34.39 5.24 -3.14
CA SER A 191 -35.76 5.71 -2.93
C SER A 191 -36.69 4.71 -2.20
N THR A 192 -36.15 3.64 -1.63
CA THR A 192 -36.92 2.63 -0.90
C THR A 192 -36.96 2.98 0.58
N ILE A 193 -37.98 3.73 0.98
CA ILE A 193 -38.29 4.00 2.39
C ILE A 193 -38.86 2.71 3.00
N VAL A 194 -37.99 1.87 3.53
CA VAL A 194 -38.40 0.70 4.31
C VAL A 194 -38.78 1.21 5.70
N PHE A 195 -40.07 1.24 6.00
CA PHE A 195 -40.59 1.58 7.31
C PHE A 195 -40.74 0.28 8.12
N PRO A 196 -39.79 -0.08 9.00
CA PRO A 196 -39.96 -1.24 9.86
C PRO A 196 -41.11 -0.96 10.84
N LEU A 197 -42.24 -1.62 10.64
CA LEU A 197 -43.35 -1.54 11.57
C LEU A 197 -42.94 -2.20 12.90
N PRO A 198 -43.05 -1.52 14.04
CA PRO A 198 -42.74 -2.09 15.33
C PRO A 198 -43.65 -3.29 15.61
N ILE A 199 -43.05 -4.40 16.03
CA ILE A 199 -43.75 -5.67 16.29
C ILE A 199 -44.82 -5.49 17.38
N ASP A 200 -44.66 -4.49 18.26
CA ASP A 200 -45.64 -4.09 19.27
C ASP A 200 -47.00 -3.68 18.68
N MET A 201 -47.02 -3.02 17.51
CA MET A 201 -48.27 -2.70 16.80
C MET A 201 -48.92 -3.94 16.19
N LEU A 202 -48.12 -4.92 15.74
CA LEU A 202 -48.64 -6.21 15.27
C LEU A 202 -49.23 -7.03 16.44
N GLN A 203 -48.60 -6.98 17.61
CA GLN A 203 -48.99 -7.78 18.77
C GLN A 203 -50.30 -7.30 19.41
N GLY A 204 -50.58 -5.98 19.39
CA GLY A 204 -51.88 -5.42 19.80
C GLY A 204 -53.05 -5.91 18.94
N MET A 205 -52.83 -6.17 17.65
CA MET A 205 -53.84 -6.69 16.73
C MET A 205 -54.08 -8.20 16.89
N MET A 206 -53.06 -8.96 17.31
CA MET A 206 -53.19 -10.40 17.61
C MET A 206 -53.81 -10.69 18.99
N ARG A 207 -53.69 -9.76 19.95
CA ARG A 207 -54.17 -9.94 21.33
C ARG A 207 -55.63 -9.51 21.54
N GLY A 208 -56.25 -8.88 20.53
CA GLY A 208 -57.69 -8.54 20.52
C GLY A 208 -58.62 -9.65 20.02
N LYS A 209 -58.16 -10.91 19.98
CA LYS A 209 -58.94 -12.07 19.48
C LYS A 209 -59.11 -13.21 20.50
N GLN A 210 -58.99 -12.91 21.80
CA GLN A 210 -59.46 -13.75 22.91
C GLN A 210 -60.28 -12.92 23.89
#